data_AF-A0A7Y2UPK1-F1
#
_entry.id   AF-A0A7Y2UPK1-F1
#
_cell.length_a   1.000
_cell.length_b   1.000
_cell.length_c   1.000
_cell.angle_alpha   90.00
_cell.angle_beta   90.00
_cell.angle_gamma   90.00
#
_symmetry.space_group_name_H-M   'P 1'
#
loop_
_entity.id
_entity.type
_entity.pdbx_description
1 polymer ?
#
loop_
_entity_poly.entity_id
_entity_poly.type
_entity_poly.pdbx_seq_one_letter_code
_entity_poly.pdbx_strand_id
1 'polypeptide(L)' 'MTVNPQIELINRTTGAVMVVGGGISGMQSALDLANSGFKVYLVE' A
#
# COMPACT_ATOMS: atom_id res chain seq x y z
N MET A 1 -23.02 32.23 -10.95
CA MET A 1 -21.56 32.04 -10.83
C MET A 1 -21.34 30.76 -10.05
N THR A 2 -21.17 29.68 -10.81
CA THR A 2 -21.00 28.30 -10.34
C THR A 2 -19.59 28.13 -9.79
N VAL A 3 -19.46 27.79 -8.51
CA VAL A 3 -18.21 27.23 -7.99
C VAL A 3 -18.05 25.84 -8.60
N ASN A 4 -16.95 25.60 -9.30
CA ASN A 4 -16.66 24.35 -9.99
C ASN A 4 -16.02 23.37 -8.98
N PRO A 5 -16.67 22.27 -8.56
CA PRO A 5 -16.15 21.34 -7.54
C PRO A 5 -15.13 20.33 -8.09
N GLN A 6 -14.66 20.47 -9.34
CA GLN A 6 -14.01 19.40 -10.12
C GLN A 6 -12.47 19.36 -10.04
N ILE A 7 -11.84 19.76 -8.94
CA ILE A 7 -10.39 19.50 -8.75
C ILE A 7 -10.14 18.88 -7.38
N GLU A 8 -10.82 17.77 -7.10
CA GLU A 8 -10.29 16.80 -6.15
C GLU A 8 -9.09 16.15 -6.86
N LEU A 9 -7.87 16.50 -6.45
CA LEU A 9 -6.67 15.81 -6.93
C LEU A 9 -6.84 14.33 -6.59
N ILE A 10 -7.20 13.54 -7.59
CA ILE A 10 -7.25 12.08 -7.50
C ILE A 10 -5.83 11.55 -7.29
N ASN A 11 -5.33 11.63 -6.06
CA ASN A 11 -4.10 10.99 -5.64
C ASN A 11 -4.40 9.49 -5.58
N ARG A 12 -4.30 8.82 -6.74
CA ARG A 12 -4.37 7.37 -6.83
C ARG A 12 -3.09 6.82 -6.21
N THR A 13 -3.10 6.65 -4.90
CA THR A 13 -2.02 6.00 -4.17
C THR A 13 -1.93 4.55 -4.63
N THR A 14 -1.19 4.28 -5.70
CA THR A 14 -0.71 2.92 -5.98
C THR A 14 0.38 2.62 -4.95
N GLY A 15 -0.03 2.00 -3.85
CA GLY A 15 0.83 1.69 -2.72
C GLY A 15 1.67 0.43 -2.95
N ALA A 16 2.95 0.50 -2.62
CA ALA A 16 3.78 -0.66 -2.33
C ALA A 16 4.08 -0.67 -0.83
N VAL A 17 4.19 -1.86 -0.23
CA VAL A 17 4.46 -2.02 1.21
C VAL A 17 5.87 -2.56 1.42
N MET A 18 6.59 -1.99 2.39
CA MET A 18 7.88 -2.52 2.85
C MET A 18 7.69 -3.11 4.23
N VAL A 19 8.02 -4.39 4.38
CA VAL A 19 8.06 -5.11 5.66
C VAL A 19 9.53 -5.23 6.07
N VAL A 20 9.85 -4.80 7.29
CA VAL A 20 11.21 -4.86 7.84
C VAL A 20 11.23 -5.88 8.98
N GLY A 21 12.09 -6.89 8.86
CA GLY A 21 12.16 -8.08 9.70
C GLY A 21 11.35 -9.25 9.15
N GLY A 22 11.98 -10.39 8.88
CA GLY A 22 11.42 -11.63 8.33
C GLY A 22 11.27 -12.75 9.35
N GLY A 23 11.08 -12.39 10.63
CA GLY A 23 10.51 -13.31 11.62
C GLY A 23 9.10 -13.78 11.23
N ILE A 24 8.53 -14.70 12.02
CA ILE A 24 7.22 -15.33 11.73
C ILE A 24 6.11 -14.27 11.50
N SER A 25 6.08 -13.22 12.31
CA SER A 25 5.11 -12.13 12.16
C SER A 25 5.33 -11.30 10.89
N GLY A 26 6.59 -11.05 10.52
CA GLY A 26 6.96 -10.27 9.33
C GLY A 26 6.60 -11.00 8.04
N MET A 27 6.92 -12.29 7.95
CA MET A 27 6.53 -13.12 6.81
C MET A 27 5.00 -13.24 6.68
N GLN A 28 4.28 -13.43 7.78
CA GLN A 28 2.81 -13.50 7.75
C GLN A 28 2.20 -12.18 7.28
N SER A 29 2.69 -11.05 7.81
CA SER A 29 2.24 -9.73 7.39
C SER A 29 2.51 -9.48 5.89
N ALA A 30 3.69 -9.89 5.39
CA ALA A 30 4.03 -9.77 3.98
C ALA A 30 3.10 -10.61 3.09
N LEU A 31 2.76 -11.82 3.53
CA LEU A 31 1.85 -12.72 2.80
C LEU A 31 0.43 -12.16 2.75
N ASP A 32 -0.10 -11.67 3.87
CA ASP A 32 -1.45 -11.11 3.95
C ASP A 32 -1.60 -9.87 3.05
N LEU A 33 -0.56 -9.02 2.99
CA LEU A 33 -0.51 -7.86 2.13
C LEU A 33 -0.37 -8.24 0.64
N ALA A 34 0.45 -9.24 0.32
CA ALA A 34 0.58 -9.73 -1.05
C ALA A 34 -0.74 -10.35 -1.56
N ASN A 35 -1.43 -11.13 -0.71
CA ASN A 35 -2.75 -11.69 -1.01
C ASN A 35 -3.83 -10.62 -1.19
N SER A 36 -3.68 -9.47 -0.53
CA SER A 36 -4.54 -8.31 -0.70
C SER A 36 -4.25 -7.52 -1.99
N GLY A 37 -3.28 -7.97 -2.80
CA GLY A 37 -2.93 -7.37 -4.09
C GLY A 37 -1.89 -6.26 -4.02
N PHE A 38 -1.23 -6.06 -2.87
CA PHE A 38 -0.16 -5.08 -2.75
C PHE A 38 1.17 -5.62 -3.26
N LYS A 39 1.99 -4.75 -3.84
CA LYS A 39 3.40 -5.06 -4.10
C LYS A 39 4.17 -4.96 -2.78
N VAL A 40 4.72 -6.07 -2.32
CA VAL A 40 5.42 -6.14 -1.03
C VAL A 40 6.93 -6.33 -1.23
N TYR A 41 7.72 -5.56 -0.49
CA TYR A 41 9.16 -5.75 -0.33
C TYR A 41 9.42 -6.21 1.11
N LEU A 42 10.10 -7.34 1.28
CA LEU A 42 10.54 -7.80 2.60
C LEU A 42 12.05 -7.56 2.71
N VAL A 43 12.48 -6.90 3.79
CA VAL A 43 13.89 -6.62 4.11
C VAL A 43 14.16 -7.20 5.48
N GLU A 44 15.20 -8.01 5.63
CA GLU A 44 15.69 -8.54 6.92
C GLU A 44 16.78 -7.63 7.49
#